data_AF-A0A820CKU1-F1
#
_entry.id   AF-A0A820CKU1-F1
#
_cell.length_a   1.000
_cell.length_b   1.000
_cell.length_c   1.000
_cell.angle_alpha   90.00
_cell.angle_beta   90.00
_cell.angle_gamma   90.00
#
_symmetry.space_group_name_H-M   'P 1'
#
loop_
_entity.id
_entity.type
_entity.pdbx_description
1 polymer ?
#
loop_
_entity_poly.entity_id
_entity_poly.type
_entity_poly.pdbx_seq_one_letter_code
_entity_poly.pdbx_strand_id
1 'polypeptide(L)'
;SLSESLIPNLRQWRKEHYERYLLHYKKTKEFERDFLDAQKSWNKLLDKISECKSMYYSACKASKLASEAENKSIYYLACKSSKLVDDAESKSSGEQRKKLADKADTARREIVFTRTKYQQAINEAREQRPNYESTMKTIFERTQAFEKRRLDFFKETYDQYAKILEIATIDNSILKTMNANFKASLLVHDSLQDLIWWDQNYGTQINSRWPEYEEYID
;
A
#
# COMPACT_ATOMS: atom_id res chain seq x y z
N SER A 1 32.11 -8.06 36.57
CA SER A 1 30.84 -8.77 36.84
C SER A 1 29.72 -8.30 35.89
N LEU A 2 28.51 -8.88 35.97
CA LEU A 2 27.33 -8.49 35.17
C LEU A 2 26.98 -6.99 35.31
N SER A 3 27.04 -6.48 36.54
CA SER A 3 26.74 -5.10 36.90
C SER A 3 27.83 -4.12 36.49
N GLU A 4 29.08 -4.57 36.43
CA GLU A 4 30.24 -3.73 36.11
C GLU A 4 30.50 -3.58 34.62
N SER A 5 30.08 -4.53 33.77
CA SER A 5 30.48 -4.56 32.35
C SER A 5 29.29 -4.57 31.39
N LEU A 6 28.40 -5.55 31.53
CA LEU A 6 27.33 -5.79 30.55
C LEU A 6 26.25 -4.70 30.59
N ILE A 7 25.75 -4.38 31.79
CA ILE A 7 24.70 -3.36 31.96
C ILE A 7 25.16 -1.96 31.52
N PRO A 8 26.35 -1.48 31.90
CA PRO A 8 26.89 -0.22 31.39
C PRO A 8 27.02 -0.20 29.87
N ASN A 9 27.55 -1.26 29.25
CA ASN A 9 27.67 -1.37 27.79
C ASN A 9 26.30 -1.25 27.10
N LEU A 10 25.29 -1.99 27.57
CA LEU A 10 23.91 -1.90 27.05
C LEU A 10 23.33 -0.48 27.16
N ARG A 11 23.53 0.18 28.31
CA ARG A 11 23.06 1.56 28.51
C ARG A 11 23.75 2.53 27.56
N GLN A 12 25.05 2.36 27.35
CA GLN A 12 25.84 3.20 26.45
C GLN A 12 25.43 3.00 24.99
N TRP A 13 25.36 1.74 24.52
CA TRP A 13 24.93 1.43 23.16
C TRP A 13 23.54 1.99 22.86
N ARG A 14 22.58 1.84 23.80
CA ARG A 14 21.25 2.44 23.68
C ARG A 14 21.32 3.96 23.55
N LYS A 15 22.14 4.63 24.36
CA LYS A 15 22.29 6.10 24.33
C LYS A 15 22.84 6.59 22.99
N GLU A 16 23.80 5.86 22.41
CA GLU A 16 24.44 6.20 21.14
C GLU A 16 23.53 5.97 19.93
N HIS A 17 22.70 4.93 19.96
CA HIS A 17 21.90 4.52 18.80
C HIS A 17 20.44 5.00 18.84
N TYR A 18 19.93 5.35 20.02
CA TYR A 18 18.54 5.75 20.24
C TYR A 18 18.43 7.13 20.90
N GLU A 19 18.77 8.17 20.14
CA GLU A 19 18.56 9.56 20.52
C GLU A 19 17.05 9.87 20.66
N ARG A 20 16.64 10.41 21.81
CA ARG A 20 15.25 10.83 22.05
C ARG A 20 15.04 12.28 21.61
N TYR A 21 13.94 12.51 20.91
CA TYR A 21 13.40 13.83 20.60
C TYR A 21 11.99 13.94 21.18
N LEU A 22 11.84 14.71 22.26
CA LEU A 22 10.62 14.81 23.06
C LEU A 22 10.13 13.41 23.51
N LEU A 23 8.97 12.98 23.03
CA LEU A 23 8.33 11.70 23.35
C LEU A 23 8.82 10.53 22.47
N HIS A 24 9.45 10.79 21.32
CA HIS A 24 9.79 9.78 20.31
C HIS A 24 11.30 9.60 20.13
N TYR A 25 11.72 8.49 19.52
CA TYR A 25 13.09 8.35 19.06
C TYR A 25 13.27 9.07 17.72
N LYS A 26 14.36 9.82 17.60
CA LYS A 26 14.70 10.58 16.39
C LYS A 26 14.76 9.67 15.16
N LYS A 27 15.32 8.47 15.32
CA LYS A 27 15.45 7.50 14.22
C LYS A 27 14.10 6.99 13.71
N THR A 28 13.12 6.81 14.60
CA THR A 28 11.75 6.47 14.21
C THR A 28 11.14 7.57 13.34
N LYS A 29 11.28 8.84 13.76
CA LYS A 29 10.76 9.98 12.98
C LYS A 29 11.48 10.21 11.65
N GLU A 30 12.78 9.93 11.59
CA GLU A 30 13.55 9.96 10.35
C GLU A 30 13.00 8.94 9.33
N PHE A 31 12.85 7.68 9.73
CA PHE A 31 12.33 6.64 8.83
C PHE A 31 10.87 6.88 8.45
N GLU A 32 10.00 7.27 9.39
CA GLU A 32 8.61 7.64 9.10
C GLU A 32 8.54 8.73 8.03
N ARG A 33 9.33 9.80 8.16
CA ARG A 33 9.37 10.89 7.20
C ARG A 33 9.89 10.42 5.84
N ASP A 34 10.98 9.66 5.81
CA ASP A 34 11.57 9.18 4.56
C ASP A 34 10.54 8.31 3.78
N PHE A 35 9.79 7.44 4.46
CA PHE A 35 8.70 6.68 3.84
C PHE A 35 7.56 7.57 3.36
N LEU A 36 7.11 8.53 4.16
CA LEU A 36 6.06 9.47 3.77
C LEU A 36 6.43 10.25 2.52
N ASP A 37 7.68 10.71 2.43
CA ASP A 37 8.19 11.46 1.28
C ASP A 37 8.26 10.57 0.03
N ALA A 38 8.74 9.33 0.16
CA ALA A 38 8.79 8.36 -0.94
C ALA A 38 7.39 7.97 -1.45
N GLN A 39 6.39 7.91 -0.57
CA GLN A 39 5.01 7.57 -0.92
C GLN A 39 4.21 8.76 -1.47
N LYS A 40 4.69 10.00 -1.29
CA LYS A 40 3.90 11.21 -1.56
C LYS A 40 3.41 11.33 -3.00
N SER A 41 4.27 11.09 -3.99
CA SER A 41 3.87 11.15 -5.41
C SER A 41 2.95 10.00 -5.77
N TRP A 42 3.26 8.80 -5.28
CA TRP A 42 2.47 7.59 -5.51
C TRP A 42 1.04 7.73 -4.97
N ASN A 43 0.89 8.21 -3.73
CA ASN A 43 -0.42 8.42 -3.11
C ASN A 43 -1.27 9.42 -3.89
N LYS A 44 -0.69 10.53 -4.36
CA LYS A 44 -1.41 11.48 -5.23
C LYS A 44 -1.91 10.83 -6.52
N LEU A 45 -1.13 9.91 -7.07
CA LEU A 45 -1.50 9.20 -8.29
C LEU A 45 -2.61 8.16 -8.01
N LEU A 46 -2.57 7.48 -6.87
CA LEU A 46 -3.66 6.61 -6.42
C LEU A 46 -4.97 7.40 -6.23
N ASP A 47 -4.91 8.58 -5.63
CA ASP A 47 -6.08 9.46 -5.48
C ASP A 47 -6.65 9.86 -6.85
N LYS A 48 -5.78 10.27 -7.78
CA LYS A 48 -6.16 10.59 -9.17
C LYS A 48 -6.80 9.40 -9.88
N ILE A 49 -6.26 8.19 -9.71
CA ILE A 49 -6.81 6.95 -10.28
C ILE A 49 -8.22 6.69 -9.74
N SER A 50 -8.40 6.83 -8.42
CA SER A 50 -9.69 6.66 -7.75
C SER A 50 -10.73 7.65 -8.28
N GLU A 51 -10.35 8.92 -8.44
CA GLU A 51 -11.21 9.96 -9.01
C GLU A 51 -11.59 9.63 -10.47
N CYS A 52 -10.61 9.29 -11.33
CA CYS A 52 -10.87 8.95 -12.72
C CYS A 52 -11.80 7.73 -12.87
N LYS A 53 -11.58 6.71 -12.02
CA LYS A 53 -12.44 5.51 -11.98
C LYS A 53 -13.87 5.88 -11.60
N SER A 54 -14.04 6.71 -10.57
CA SER A 54 -15.36 7.19 -10.13
C SER A 54 -16.09 7.97 -11.22
N MET A 55 -15.38 8.86 -11.93
CA MET A 55 -15.94 9.59 -13.07
C MET A 55 -16.39 8.64 -14.19
N TYR A 56 -15.54 7.68 -14.56
CA TYR A 56 -15.85 6.69 -15.59
C TYR A 56 -17.08 5.84 -15.20
N TYR A 57 -17.16 5.33 -13.98
CA TYR A 57 -18.29 4.53 -13.51
C TYR A 57 -19.59 5.36 -13.46
N SER A 58 -19.49 6.63 -13.10
CA SER A 58 -20.62 7.56 -13.10
C SER A 58 -21.11 7.83 -14.53
N ALA A 59 -20.20 8.01 -15.49
CA ALA A 59 -20.53 8.18 -16.90
C ALA A 59 -21.21 6.92 -17.49
N CYS A 60 -20.74 5.72 -17.14
CA CYS A 60 -21.37 4.45 -17.52
C CYS A 60 -22.82 4.37 -17.03
N LYS A 61 -23.05 4.64 -15.73
CA LYS A 61 -24.39 4.67 -15.13
C LYS A 61 -25.30 5.70 -15.81
N ALA A 62 -24.79 6.90 -16.06
CA ALA A 62 -25.55 7.97 -16.71
C ALA A 62 -25.94 7.62 -18.15
N SER A 63 -25.04 6.99 -18.92
CA SER A 63 -25.32 6.55 -20.29
C SER A 63 -26.36 5.44 -20.36
N LYS A 64 -26.33 4.50 -19.41
CA LYS A 64 -27.38 3.49 -19.28
C LYS A 64 -28.74 4.13 -19.05
N LEU A 65 -28.86 5.02 -18.06
CA LEU A 65 -30.10 5.74 -17.77
C LEU A 65 -30.58 6.57 -18.96
N ALA A 66 -29.67 7.23 -19.69
CA ALA A 66 -30.02 8.00 -20.88
C ALA A 66 -30.54 7.10 -22.01
N SER A 67 -29.92 5.94 -22.23
CA SER A 67 -30.33 4.96 -23.24
C SER A 67 -31.66 4.30 -22.89
N GLU A 68 -31.90 3.99 -21.61
CA GLU A 68 -33.19 3.48 -21.12
C GLU A 68 -34.31 4.52 -21.31
N ALA A 69 -34.04 5.80 -21.03
CA ALA A 69 -34.99 6.89 -21.25
C ALA A 69 -35.32 7.09 -22.75
N GLU A 70 -34.30 7.01 -23.62
CA GLU A 70 -34.47 7.04 -25.08
C GLU A 70 -35.35 5.87 -25.54
N ASN A 71 -35.02 4.64 -25.16
CA ASN A 71 -35.77 3.43 -25.52
C ASN A 71 -37.21 3.47 -25.03
N LYS A 72 -37.44 3.91 -23.78
CA LYS A 72 -38.79 4.06 -23.21
C LYS A 72 -39.61 5.09 -23.98
N SER A 73 -38.98 6.20 -24.42
CA SER A 73 -39.64 7.19 -25.27
C SER A 73 -40.00 6.63 -26.64
N ILE A 74 -39.11 5.87 -27.27
CA ILE A 74 -39.37 5.20 -28.55
C ILE A 74 -40.54 4.23 -28.42
N TYR A 75 -40.52 3.36 -27.40
CA TYR A 75 -41.57 2.38 -27.13
C TYR A 75 -42.93 3.06 -26.90
N TYR A 76 -42.99 4.07 -26.03
CA TYR A 76 -44.22 4.81 -25.75
C TYR A 76 -44.83 5.42 -27.02
N LEU A 77 -43.99 5.95 -27.91
CA LEU A 77 -44.44 6.54 -29.16
C LEU A 77 -44.90 5.50 -30.19
N ALA A 78 -44.22 4.35 -30.29
CA ALA A 78 -44.67 3.24 -31.13
C ALA A 78 -46.04 2.69 -30.69
N CYS A 79 -46.32 2.68 -29.38
CA CYS A 79 -47.64 2.30 -28.86
C CYS A 79 -48.71 3.38 -29.08
N LYS A 80 -48.34 4.68 -29.08
CA LYS A 80 -49.28 5.81 -29.20
C LYS A 80 -49.66 6.12 -30.66
N SER A 81 -48.81 5.77 -31.64
CA SER A 81 -49.06 6.01 -33.07
C SER A 81 -50.21 5.19 -33.69
N SER A 82 -50.92 4.36 -32.92
CA SER A 82 -52.15 3.69 -33.36
C SER A 82 -53.42 4.55 -33.25
N LYS A 83 -53.34 5.75 -32.66
CA LYS A 83 -54.41 6.76 -32.64
C LYS A 83 -54.03 7.93 -33.56
N LEU A 84 -55.01 8.50 -34.27
CA LEU A 84 -54.86 9.71 -35.08
C LEU A 84 -54.24 10.82 -34.22
N VAL A 85 -52.98 11.18 -34.48
CA VAL A 85 -52.24 12.21 -33.72
C VAL A 85 -52.29 13.51 -34.51
N ASP A 86 -52.65 14.61 -33.86
CA ASP A 86 -52.64 15.95 -34.48
C ASP A 86 -51.21 16.37 -34.87
N ASP A 87 -51.07 17.09 -35.99
CA ASP A 87 -49.77 17.53 -36.54
C ASP A 87 -48.91 18.35 -35.54
N ALA A 88 -49.53 19.03 -34.59
CA ALA A 88 -48.86 19.78 -33.53
C ALA A 88 -48.26 18.87 -32.43
N GLU A 89 -48.96 17.80 -32.04
CA GLU A 89 -48.44 16.80 -31.10
C GLU A 89 -47.32 15.96 -31.74
N SER A 90 -47.42 15.70 -33.05
CA SER A 90 -46.41 15.00 -33.84
C SER A 90 -45.05 15.73 -33.86
N LYS A 91 -45.06 17.06 -34.05
CA LYS A 91 -43.84 17.89 -34.03
C LYS A 91 -43.19 17.96 -32.63
N SER A 92 -43.99 18.18 -31.59
CA SER A 92 -43.53 18.18 -30.18
C SER A 92 -42.87 16.85 -29.77
N SER A 93 -43.46 15.73 -30.19
CA SER A 93 -42.91 14.38 -29.99
C SER A 93 -41.57 14.15 -30.72
N GLY A 94 -41.40 14.76 -31.90
CA GLY A 94 -40.14 14.71 -32.66
C GLY A 94 -38.99 15.44 -31.96
N GLU A 95 -39.24 16.65 -31.45
CA GLU A 95 -38.24 17.44 -30.71
C GLU A 95 -37.80 16.77 -29.41
N GLN A 96 -38.76 16.21 -28.65
CA GLN A 96 -38.46 15.47 -27.42
C GLN A 96 -37.59 14.23 -27.70
N ARG A 97 -37.84 13.49 -28.78
CA ARG A 97 -37.01 12.36 -29.21
C ARG A 97 -35.60 12.80 -29.57
N LYS A 98 -35.46 13.84 -30.38
CA LYS A 98 -34.14 14.37 -30.75
C LYS A 98 -33.34 14.77 -29.51
N LYS A 99 -33.98 15.44 -28.55
CA LYS A 99 -33.34 15.84 -27.29
C LYS A 99 -32.88 14.64 -26.45
N LEU A 100 -33.62 13.54 -26.41
CA LEU A 100 -33.21 12.33 -25.71
C LEU A 100 -32.07 11.61 -26.43
N ALA A 101 -32.12 11.54 -27.76
CA ALA A 101 -31.04 10.98 -28.58
C ALA A 101 -29.73 11.78 -28.42
N ASP A 102 -29.79 13.11 -28.45
CA ASP A 102 -28.63 14.00 -28.25
C ASP A 102 -28.01 13.81 -26.84
N LYS A 103 -28.86 13.61 -25.81
CA LYS A 103 -28.40 13.30 -24.45
C LYS A 103 -27.74 11.93 -24.36
N ALA A 104 -28.31 10.91 -24.98
CA ALA A 104 -27.73 9.57 -25.01
C ALA A 104 -26.39 9.57 -25.75
N ASP A 105 -26.27 10.29 -26.87
CA ASP A 105 -25.02 10.42 -27.61
C ASP A 105 -23.95 11.18 -26.81
N THR A 106 -24.33 12.27 -26.14
CA THR A 106 -23.42 12.99 -25.23
C THR A 106 -22.90 12.08 -24.13
N ALA A 107 -23.76 11.27 -23.51
CA ALA A 107 -23.38 10.33 -22.47
C ALA A 107 -22.45 9.21 -22.99
N ARG A 108 -22.63 8.73 -24.22
CA ARG A 108 -21.72 7.76 -24.87
C ARG A 108 -20.33 8.36 -25.10
N ARG A 109 -20.25 9.60 -25.57
CA ARG A 109 -18.96 10.31 -25.75
C ARG A 109 -18.25 10.51 -24.40
N GLU A 110 -19.01 10.83 -23.35
CA GLU A 110 -18.47 11.00 -21.99
C GLU A 110 -17.86 9.69 -21.44
N ILE A 111 -18.45 8.52 -21.73
CA ILE A 111 -17.83 7.23 -21.39
C ILE A 111 -16.46 7.10 -22.03
N VAL A 112 -16.34 7.36 -23.34
CA VAL A 112 -15.07 7.20 -24.07
C VAL A 112 -14.02 8.15 -23.50
N PHE A 113 -14.41 9.38 -23.22
CA PHE A 113 -13.52 10.39 -22.64
C PHE A 113 -13.02 10.01 -21.24
N THR A 114 -13.94 9.67 -20.33
CA THR A 114 -13.61 9.29 -18.94
C THR A 114 -12.84 7.97 -18.87
N ARG A 115 -13.17 6.98 -19.72
CA ARG A 115 -12.39 5.75 -19.89
C ARG A 115 -10.95 6.05 -20.30
N THR A 116 -10.76 6.92 -21.30
CA THR A 116 -9.42 7.28 -21.79
C THR A 116 -8.60 7.96 -20.70
N LYS A 117 -9.20 8.89 -19.94
CA LYS A 117 -8.54 9.53 -18.79
C LYS A 117 -8.16 8.53 -17.70
N TYR A 118 -9.06 7.59 -17.36
CA TYR A 118 -8.78 6.55 -16.37
C TYR A 118 -7.63 5.65 -16.84
N GLN A 119 -7.65 5.19 -18.09
CA GLN A 119 -6.57 4.38 -18.65
C GLN A 119 -5.23 5.13 -18.66
N GLN A 120 -5.24 6.43 -18.95
CA GLN A 120 -4.05 7.27 -18.91
C GLN A 120 -3.47 7.37 -17.48
N ALA A 121 -4.33 7.56 -16.46
CA ALA A 121 -3.89 7.59 -15.07
C ALA A 121 -3.30 6.24 -14.61
N ILE A 122 -3.87 5.11 -15.07
CA ILE A 122 -3.31 3.77 -14.82
C ILE A 122 -1.94 3.62 -15.50
N ASN A 123 -1.78 4.10 -16.74
CA ASN A 123 -0.50 4.01 -17.45
C ASN A 123 0.58 4.87 -16.77
N GLU A 124 0.24 6.08 -16.32
CA GLU A 124 1.14 6.92 -15.53
C GLU A 124 1.61 6.21 -14.26
N ALA A 125 0.73 5.47 -13.57
CA ALA A 125 1.12 4.66 -12.42
C ALA A 125 2.04 3.50 -12.79
N ARG A 126 1.80 2.83 -13.92
CA ARG A 126 2.71 1.79 -14.42
C ARG A 126 4.11 2.33 -14.69
N GLU A 127 4.22 3.54 -15.23
CA GLU A 127 5.49 4.21 -15.51
C GLU A 127 6.22 4.64 -14.22
N GLN A 128 5.50 5.17 -13.23
CA GLN A 128 6.11 5.63 -11.97
C GLN A 128 6.43 4.51 -10.98
N ARG A 129 5.77 3.36 -11.10
CA ARG A 129 5.86 2.24 -10.15
C ARG A 129 7.30 1.78 -9.87
N PRO A 130 8.18 1.53 -10.87
CA PRO A 130 9.53 1.05 -10.60
C PRO A 130 10.34 2.02 -9.73
N ASN A 131 10.18 3.33 -9.94
CA ASN A 131 10.85 4.35 -9.14
C ASN A 131 10.31 4.38 -7.70
N TYR A 132 8.99 4.25 -7.55
CA TYR A 132 8.35 4.13 -6.24
C TYR A 132 8.85 2.90 -5.47
N GLU A 133 8.80 1.72 -6.09
CA GLU A 133 9.27 0.45 -5.49
C GLU A 133 10.75 0.53 -5.09
N SER A 134 11.60 1.05 -5.98
CA SER A 134 13.04 1.21 -5.72
C SER A 134 13.32 2.15 -4.55
N THR A 135 12.60 3.27 -4.48
CA THR A 135 12.77 4.26 -3.39
C THR A 135 12.32 3.67 -2.06
N MET A 136 11.15 3.03 -2.02
CA MET A 136 10.63 2.36 -0.83
C MET A 136 11.58 1.26 -0.34
N LYS A 137 12.10 0.44 -1.27
CA LYS A 137 13.07 -0.63 -0.97
C LYS A 137 14.36 -0.06 -0.37
N THR A 138 14.89 1.02 -0.91
CA THR A 138 16.12 1.66 -0.39
C THR A 138 15.95 2.12 1.06
N ILE A 139 14.78 2.68 1.41
CA ILE A 139 14.49 3.11 2.78
C ILE A 139 14.31 1.88 3.69
N PHE A 140 13.60 0.85 3.22
CA PHE A 140 13.43 -0.40 3.94
C PHE A 140 14.76 -1.10 4.24
N GLU A 141 15.68 -1.16 3.28
CA GLU A 141 17.03 -1.72 3.48
C GLU A 141 17.82 -0.95 4.55
N ARG A 142 17.66 0.39 4.63
CA ARG A 142 18.24 1.19 5.72
C ARG A 142 17.62 0.82 7.08
N THR A 143 16.32 0.53 7.14
CA THR A 143 15.68 0.05 8.38
C THR A 143 16.17 -1.34 8.77
N GLN A 144 16.33 -2.25 7.81
CA GLN A 144 16.88 -3.60 8.04
C GLN A 144 18.34 -3.53 8.51
N ALA A 145 19.15 -2.65 7.92
CA ALA A 145 20.52 -2.44 8.35
C ALA A 145 20.61 -1.87 9.78
N PHE A 146 19.67 -0.99 10.16
CA PHE A 146 19.59 -0.49 11.53
C PHE A 146 19.18 -1.58 12.52
N GLU A 147 18.21 -2.42 12.16
CA GLU A 147 17.78 -3.56 13.00
C GLU A 147 18.87 -4.63 13.11
N LYS A 148 19.59 -4.91 12.02
CA LYS A 148 20.73 -5.85 12.04
C LYS A 148 21.74 -5.48 13.12
N ARG A 149 22.09 -4.20 13.24
CA ARG A 149 23.01 -3.71 14.30
C ARG A 149 22.49 -4.01 15.70
N ARG A 150 21.18 -3.93 15.92
CA ARG A 150 20.55 -4.29 17.20
C ARG A 150 20.67 -5.78 17.46
N LEU A 151 20.34 -6.62 16.47
CA LEU A 151 20.41 -8.07 16.59
C LEU A 151 21.84 -8.56 16.85
N ASP A 152 22.81 -8.05 16.08
CA ASP A 152 24.23 -8.36 16.25
C ASP A 152 24.70 -7.96 17.66
N PHE A 153 24.35 -6.75 18.12
CA PHE A 153 24.68 -6.27 19.47
C PHE A 153 24.07 -7.14 20.57
N PHE A 154 22.82 -7.60 20.39
CA PHE A 154 22.18 -8.51 21.34
C PHE A 154 22.90 -9.86 21.38
N LYS A 155 23.27 -10.42 20.22
CA LYS A 155 24.05 -11.66 20.13
C LYS A 155 25.37 -11.55 20.88
N GLU A 156 26.12 -10.46 20.68
CA GLU A 156 27.37 -10.18 21.40
C GLU A 156 27.14 -10.03 22.91
N THR A 157 26.06 -9.35 23.31
CA THR A 157 25.68 -9.17 24.72
C THR A 157 25.39 -10.51 25.39
N TYR A 158 24.64 -11.41 24.72
CA TYR A 158 24.34 -12.74 25.26
C TYR A 158 25.56 -13.65 25.29
N ASP A 159 26.49 -13.54 24.34
CA ASP A 159 27.77 -14.26 24.39
C ASP A 159 28.64 -13.81 25.58
N GLN A 160 28.73 -12.49 25.82
CA GLN A 160 29.40 -11.96 27.02
C GLN A 160 28.72 -12.45 28.30
N TYR A 161 27.39 -12.49 28.34
CA TYR A 161 26.65 -13.03 29.47
C TYR A 161 26.96 -14.51 29.71
N ALA A 162 27.01 -15.33 28.66
CA ALA A 162 27.35 -16.75 28.75
C ALA A 162 28.77 -17.00 29.31
N LYS A 163 29.73 -16.12 28.99
CA LYS A 163 31.09 -16.14 29.56
C LYS A 163 31.11 -15.82 31.05
N ILE A 164 30.30 -14.86 31.49
CA ILE A 164 30.15 -14.54 32.92
C ILE A 164 29.55 -15.74 33.67
N LEU A 165 28.50 -16.35 33.10
CA LEU A 165 27.87 -17.54 33.69
C LEU A 165 28.84 -18.73 33.76
N GLU A 166 29.70 -18.91 32.77
CA GLU A 166 30.69 -20.01 32.78
C GLU A 166 31.63 -19.95 33.98
N ILE A 167 32.13 -18.76 34.32
CA ILE A 167 32.96 -18.55 35.51
C ILE A 167 32.13 -18.77 36.78
N ALA A 168 30.91 -18.20 36.83
CA ALA A 168 30.06 -18.26 38.01
C ALA A 168 29.51 -19.67 38.31
N THR A 169 29.50 -20.57 37.33
CA THR A 169 28.89 -21.91 37.42
C THR A 169 29.93 -23.04 37.42
N ILE A 170 31.23 -22.71 37.44
CA ILE A 170 32.31 -23.67 37.25
C ILE A 170 32.28 -24.82 38.26
N ASP A 171 31.88 -24.55 39.50
CA ASP A 171 31.83 -25.52 40.60
C ASP A 171 30.51 -26.30 40.68
N ASN A 172 29.57 -26.07 39.75
CA ASN A 172 28.27 -26.74 39.72
C ASN A 172 28.00 -27.38 38.36
N SER A 173 28.04 -28.71 38.30
CA SER A 173 27.90 -29.50 37.07
C SER A 173 26.56 -29.30 36.35
N ILE A 174 25.46 -29.13 37.10
CA ILE A 174 24.12 -28.89 36.55
C ILE A 174 24.10 -27.52 35.87
N LEU A 175 24.55 -26.48 36.57
CA LEU A 175 24.56 -25.12 36.04
C LEU A 175 25.52 -24.98 34.85
N LYS A 176 26.67 -25.67 34.88
CA LYS A 176 27.60 -25.74 33.74
C LYS A 176 26.94 -26.34 32.50
N THR A 177 26.18 -27.43 32.67
CA THR A 177 25.44 -28.07 31.58
C THR A 177 24.33 -27.15 31.04
N MET A 178 23.60 -26.46 31.93
CA MET A 178 22.61 -25.46 31.51
C MET A 178 23.23 -24.32 30.71
N ASN A 179 24.40 -23.80 31.13
CA ASN A 179 25.10 -22.75 30.39
C ASN A 179 25.63 -23.26 29.03
N ALA A 180 26.08 -24.50 28.94
CA ALA A 180 26.49 -25.12 27.67
C ALA A 180 25.32 -25.21 26.68
N ASN A 181 24.14 -25.63 27.14
CA ASN A 181 22.93 -25.65 26.33
C ASN A 181 22.52 -24.23 25.90
N PHE A 182 22.61 -23.25 26.80
CA PHE A 182 22.37 -21.84 26.47
C PHE A 182 23.30 -21.34 25.35
N LYS A 183 24.61 -21.59 25.45
CA LYS A 183 25.60 -21.26 24.41
C LYS A 183 25.26 -21.94 23.07
N ALA A 184 24.89 -23.22 23.09
CA ALA A 184 24.51 -23.95 21.89
C ALA A 184 23.31 -23.29 21.18
N SER A 185 22.28 -22.86 21.92
CA SER A 185 21.14 -22.13 21.37
C SER A 185 21.53 -20.79 20.74
N LEU A 186 22.48 -20.06 21.33
CA LEU A 186 22.97 -18.79 20.78
C LEU A 186 23.75 -18.97 19.47
N LEU A 187 24.47 -20.08 19.30
CA LEU A 187 25.23 -20.35 18.07
C LEU A 187 24.34 -20.57 16.86
N VAL A 188 23.14 -21.12 17.06
CA VAL A 188 22.15 -21.36 16.00
C VAL A 188 21.48 -20.07 15.54
N HIS A 189 21.50 -19.01 16.36
CA HIS A 189 20.88 -17.73 16.01
C HIS A 189 21.63 -17.03 14.85
N ASP A 190 20.89 -16.71 13.79
CA ASP A 190 21.36 -15.98 12.63
C ASP A 190 20.48 -14.75 12.37
N SER A 191 21.05 -13.58 12.64
CA SER A 191 20.37 -12.29 12.46
C SER A 191 19.99 -12.04 10.99
N LEU A 192 20.69 -12.62 10.01
CA LEU A 192 20.32 -12.49 8.61
C LEU A 192 19.04 -13.28 8.29
N GLN A 193 18.89 -14.49 8.85
CA GLN A 193 17.67 -15.28 8.66
C GLN A 193 16.45 -14.58 9.26
N ASP A 194 16.58 -13.97 10.43
CA ASP A 194 15.49 -13.20 11.06
C ASP A 194 15.06 -12.03 10.16
N LEU A 195 16.02 -11.32 9.55
CA LEU A 195 15.75 -10.20 8.65
C LEU A 195 15.13 -10.67 7.32
N ILE A 196 15.58 -11.80 6.77
CA ILE A 196 14.98 -12.42 5.58
C ILE A 196 13.52 -12.80 5.86
N TRP A 197 13.28 -13.47 6.99
CA TRP A 197 11.92 -13.83 7.40
C TRP A 197 11.05 -12.59 7.56
N TRP A 198 11.57 -11.52 8.19
CA TRP A 198 10.84 -10.26 8.32
C TRP A 198 10.50 -9.64 6.95
N ASP A 199 11.45 -9.58 6.02
CA ASP A 199 11.24 -9.04 4.67
C ASP A 199 10.19 -9.83 3.88
N GLN A 200 10.16 -11.15 4.05
CA GLN A 200 9.17 -12.03 3.43
C GLN A 200 7.74 -11.81 3.94
N ASN A 201 7.59 -11.50 5.23
CA ASN A 201 6.26 -11.40 5.87
C ASN A 201 5.74 -9.96 5.96
N TYR A 202 6.64 -8.98 6.07
CA TYR A 202 6.31 -7.58 6.38
C TYR A 202 7.09 -6.56 5.55
N GLY A 203 7.96 -7.02 4.65
CA GLY A 203 8.82 -6.17 3.84
C GLY A 203 8.45 -6.14 2.37
N THR A 204 9.49 -6.09 1.54
CA THR A 204 9.41 -5.82 0.11
C THR A 204 8.91 -7.00 -0.72
N GLN A 205 8.88 -8.20 -0.13
CA GLN A 205 8.47 -9.43 -0.81
C GLN A 205 6.97 -9.75 -0.64
N ILE A 206 6.21 -8.92 0.09
CA ILE A 206 4.76 -9.10 0.19
C ILE A 206 4.14 -8.92 -1.20
N ASN A 207 3.28 -9.88 -1.57
CA ASN A 207 2.51 -9.80 -2.80
C ASN A 207 1.63 -8.54 -2.79
N SER A 208 1.99 -7.58 -3.62
CA SER A 208 1.30 -6.30 -3.74
C SER A 208 0.38 -6.32 -4.95
N ARG A 209 -0.91 -6.00 -4.73
CA ARG A 209 -1.86 -5.79 -5.84
C ARG A 209 -1.80 -4.34 -6.29
N TRP A 210 -1.34 -4.13 -7.51
CA TRP A 210 -1.18 -2.80 -8.08
C TRP A 210 -2.47 -2.34 -8.78
N PRO A 211 -2.71 -1.02 -8.89
CA PRO A 211 -3.86 -0.51 -9.60
C PRO A 211 -3.85 -0.97 -11.06
N GLU A 212 -4.97 -1.51 -11.49
CA GLU A 212 -5.22 -1.86 -12.88
C GLU A 212 -6.49 -1.16 -13.34
N TYR A 213 -6.64 -1.05 -14.66
CA TYR A 213 -7.90 -0.61 -15.22
C TYR A 213 -8.96 -1.68 -14.96
N GLU A 214 -10.12 -1.26 -14.48
CA GLU A 214 -11.27 -2.12 -14.27
C GLU A 214 -12.42 -1.61 -15.15
N GLU A 215 -12.94 -2.50 -16.00
CA GLU A 215 -14.13 -2.21 -16.79
C GLU A 215 -15.35 -2.08 -15.86
N TYR A 216 -16.26 -1.16 -16.19
CA TYR A 216 -17.51 -1.04 -15.45
C TYR A 216 -18.38 -2.30 -15.68
N ILE A 217 -18.76 -2.95 -14.59
CA ILE A 217 -19.69 -4.08 -14.58
C ILE A 217 -20.90 -3.65 -13.72
N ASP A 218 -22.10 -3.79 -14.29
CA ASP A 218 -23.38 -3.50 -13.62
C ASP A 218 -23.71 -4.48 -12.49
#